data_AF-A0A3L7QAI8-F1
#
_entry.id   AF-A0A3L7QAI8-F1
#
_cell.length_a   1.000
_cell.length_b   1.000
_cell.length_c   1.000
_cell.angle_alpha   90.00
_cell.angle_beta   90.00
_cell.angle_gamma   90.00
#
_symmetry.space_group_name_H-M   'P 1'
#
loop_
_entity.id
_entity.type
_entity.pdbx_description
1 polymer ?
#
loop_
_entity_poly.entity_id
_entity_poly.type
_entity_poly.pdbx_seq_one_letter_code
_entity_poly.pdbx_strand_id
1 'polypeptide(L)' 'DRPNATGLVIGEITGINKEGWEYLWVRYADAEDTTAKVLVKKPIAVYVEQVYPTNSFASLGIGS' A
#
# COMPACT_ATOMS: atom_id res chain seq x y z
N ASP A 1 -9.00 12.66 -6.83
CA ASP A 1 -8.89 11.43 -6.00
C ASP A 1 -8.06 10.37 -6.69
N ARG A 2 -7.40 9.49 -5.92
CA ARG A 2 -6.74 8.30 -6.48
C ARG A 2 -7.77 7.18 -6.62
N PRO A 3 -7.75 6.41 -7.72
CA PRO A 3 -8.61 5.24 -7.88
C PRO A 3 -8.16 4.09 -6.96
N ASN A 4 -9.07 3.14 -6.73
CA ASN A 4 -8.74 1.86 -6.11
C ASN A 4 -7.69 1.12 -6.94
N ALA A 5 -6.75 0.48 -6.26
CA ALA A 5 -5.68 -0.25 -6.89
C ALA A 5 -5.42 -1.57 -6.18
N THR A 6 -5.24 -2.63 -6.97
CA THR A 6 -4.91 -3.98 -6.49
C THR A 6 -3.62 -4.43 -7.12
N GLY A 7 -2.83 -5.23 -6.40
CA GLY A 7 -1.58 -5.78 -6.94
C GLY A 7 -0.50 -4.72 -7.18
N LEU A 8 -0.52 -3.61 -6.44
CA LEU A 8 0.56 -2.62 -6.50
C LEU A 8 1.89 -3.24 -6.07
N VAL A 9 2.97 -2.73 -6.66
CA VAL A 9 4.34 -3.18 -6.41
C VAL A 9 5.20 -1.98 -6.01
N ILE A 10 5.91 -2.08 -4.89
CA ILE A 10 6.85 -1.08 -4.39
C ILE A 10 8.17 -1.78 -4.05
N GLY A 11 9.18 -1.59 -4.90
CA GLY A 11 10.41 -2.39 -4.83
C GLY A 11 10.09 -3.87 -5.01
N GLU A 12 10.48 -4.69 -4.04
CA GLU A 12 10.21 -6.14 -4.03
C GLU A 12 8.88 -6.49 -3.33
N ILE A 13 8.20 -5.51 -2.72
CA ILE A 13 6.93 -5.73 -2.02
C ILE A 13 5.80 -5.71 -3.05
N THR A 14 5.14 -6.85 -3.22
CA THR A 14 4.09 -7.08 -4.22
C THR A 14 2.74 -7.33 -3.56
N GLY A 15 1.66 -7.30 -4.35
CA GLY A 15 0.31 -7.67 -3.88
C GLY A 15 -0.35 -6.62 -2.99
N ILE A 16 0.09 -5.37 -3.05
CA ILE A 16 -0.47 -4.30 -2.20
C ILE A 16 -1.83 -3.89 -2.77
N ASN A 17 -2.85 -3.95 -1.92
CA ASN A 17 -4.20 -3.49 -2.23
C ASN A 17 -4.49 -2.22 -1.46
N LYS A 18 -5.09 -1.23 -2.13
CA LYS A 18 -5.37 0.07 -1.57
C LYS A 18 -6.60 0.69 -2.23
N GLU A 19 -7.61 1.00 -1.43
CA GLU A 19 -8.77 1.78 -1.82
C GLU A 19 -8.41 3.25 -1.97
N GLY A 20 -9.16 4.00 -2.78
CA GLY A 20 -8.84 5.38 -3.16
C GLY A 20 -8.68 6.34 -1.97
N TRP A 21 -9.39 6.09 -0.89
CA TRP A 21 -9.49 6.92 0.32
C TRP A 21 -8.58 6.47 1.47
N GLU A 22 -7.92 5.31 1.35
CA GLU A 22 -6.95 4.86 2.36
C GLU A 22 -5.65 5.68 2.29
N TYR A 23 -4.82 5.63 3.32
CA TYR A 23 -3.44 6.15 3.25
C TYR A 23 -2.45 5.02 3.03
N LEU A 24 -1.36 5.31 2.34
CA LEU A 24 -0.26 4.36 2.14
C LEU A 24 1.06 5.06 2.46
N TRP A 25 1.87 4.44 3.29
CA TRP A 25 3.24 4.87 3.54
C TRP A 25 4.23 3.73 3.40
N VAL A 26 5.43 4.10 2.99
CA VAL A 26 6.52 3.16 2.72
C VAL A 26 7.65 3.47 3.69
N ARG A 27 8.12 2.45 4.40
CA ARG A 27 9.31 2.54 5.22
C ARG A 27 10.51 2.10 4.41
N TYR A 28 11.54 2.93 4.39
CA TYR A 28 12.81 2.64 3.72
C TYR A 28 13.92 2.37 4.73
N ALA A 29 14.83 1.47 4.40
CA ALA A 29 16.07 1.25 5.13
C ALA A 29 17.26 1.28 4.19
N ASP A 30 18.45 1.52 4.74
CA ASP A 30 19.69 1.38 3.98
C ASP A 30 19.94 -0.09 3.67
N ALA A 31 20.28 -0.38 2.43
CA ALA A 31 20.72 -1.67 1.95
C ALA A 31 21.96 -1.49 1.09
N GLU A 32 22.93 -2.39 1.23
CA GLU A 32 24.10 -2.41 0.38
C GLU A 32 23.73 -2.94 -1.01
N ASP A 33 24.00 -2.13 -2.05
CA ASP A 33 24.06 -2.63 -3.41
C ASP A 33 25.43 -3.27 -3.63
N THR A 34 25.48 -4.60 -3.63
CA THR A 34 26.73 -5.35 -3.76
C THR A 34 27.34 -5.28 -5.16
N THR A 35 26.57 -4.82 -6.17
CA THR A 35 27.02 -4.64 -7.55
C THR A 35 27.65 -3.26 -7.73
N ALA A 36 26.96 -2.21 -7.26
CA ALA A 36 27.43 -0.84 -7.35
C ALA A 36 28.33 -0.42 -6.18
N LYS A 37 28.45 -1.25 -5.13
CA LYS A 37 29.21 -1.00 -3.89
C LYS A 37 28.83 0.30 -3.20
N VAL A 38 27.52 0.60 -3.15
CA VAL A 38 26.97 1.80 -2.50
C VAL A 38 25.78 1.48 -1.61
N LEU A 39 25.50 2.34 -0.65
CA LEU A 39 24.29 2.27 0.18
C LEU A 39 23.11 2.89 -0.58
N VAL A 40 22.03 2.13 -0.74
CA VAL A 40 20.77 2.60 -1.34
C VAL A 40 19.63 2.49 -0.32
N LYS A 41 18.62 3.34 -0.44
CA LYS A 41 17.38 3.20 0.34
C LYS A 41 16.46 2.21 -0.35
N LYS A 42 16.22 1.05 0.26
CA LYS A 42 15.25 0.06 -0.22
C LYS A 42 13.97 0.09 0.63
N PRO A 43 12.78 -0.04 0.00
CA PRO A 43 11.54 -0.18 0.74
C PRO A 43 11.54 -1.53 1.48
N ILE A 44 11.27 -1.51 2.78
CA ILE A 44 11.26 -2.69 3.64
C ILE A 44 9.87 -3.05 4.16
N ALA A 45 8.96 -2.09 4.17
CA ALA A 45 7.57 -2.31 4.56
C ALA A 45 6.67 -1.28 3.88
N VAL A 46 5.46 -1.71 3.54
CA VAL A 46 4.37 -0.85 3.10
C VAL A 46 3.22 -1.04 4.07
N TYR A 47 2.63 0.06 4.49
CA TYR A 47 1.49 0.06 5.39
C TYR A 47 0.35 0.78 4.68
N VAL A 48 -0.83 0.16 4.74
CA VAL A 48 -2.08 0.73 4.24
C VAL A 48 -2.97 0.96 5.45
N GLU A 49 -3.41 2.20 5.62
CA GLU A 49 -4.26 2.59 6.74
C GLU A 49 -5.66 2.94 6.28
N GLN A 50 -6.59 2.20 6.89
CA GLN A 50 -8.01 2.39 6.77
C GLN A 50 -8.49 3.36 7.84
N VAL A 51 -8.66 4.63 7.49
CA VAL A 51 -9.07 5.70 8.43
C VAL A 51 -10.52 5.50 8.91
N TYR A 52 -11.37 5.01 8.03
CA TYR A 52 -12.78 4.73 8.28
C TYR A 52 -13.07 3.27 7.99
N PRO A 53 -13.76 2.52 8.86
CA PRO A 53 -14.11 1.16 8.55
C PRO A 53 -15.07 1.10 7.34
N THR A 54 -14.91 0.08 6.51
CA THR A 54 -15.89 -0.25 5.47
C THR A 54 -17.13 -0.85 6.13
N ASN A 55 -18.28 -0.62 5.51
CA ASN A 55 -19.51 -1.26 5.93
C ASN A 55 -20.38 -1.59 4.71
N SER A 56 -21.31 -2.51 4.88
CA SER A 56 -22.23 -2.93 3.82
C SER A 56 -23.39 -1.95 3.68
N PHE A 57 -23.69 -1.55 2.44
CA PHE A 57 -24.88 -0.76 2.11
C PHE A 57 -26.20 -1.51 2.35
N ALA A 58 -26.16 -2.84 2.45
CA ALA A 58 -27.33 -3.64 2.80
C ALA A 58 -27.91 -3.26 4.18
N SER A 59 -27.06 -2.78 5.10
CA SER A 59 -27.49 -2.26 6.41
C SER A 59 -28.39 -1.02 6.30
N LEU A 60 -28.32 -0.31 5.18
CA LEU A 60 -29.12 0.87 4.87
C LEU A 60 -30.30 0.54 3.94
N GLY A 61 -30.56 -0.75 3.66
CA GLY A 61 -31.62 -1.19 2.75
C GLY A 61 -31.33 -0.93 1.27
N ILE A 62 -30.06 -0.71 0.91
CA ILE A 62 -29.64 -0.46 -0.47
C ILE A 62 -28.96 -1.72 -1.02
N GLY A 63 -29.46 -2.22 -2.16
CA GLY A 63 -28.87 -3.36 -2.87
C GLY A 63 -29.50 -4.73 -2.57
N SER A 64 -30.80 -4.77 -2.27
CA SER A 64 -31.64 -5.98 -2.43
C SER A 64 -32.15 -6.09 -3.87
#